data_AF-A0A0E0Q7T0-F1
#
_entry.id   AF-A0A0E0Q7T0-F1
#
_cell.length_a   1.000
_cell.length_b   1.000
_cell.length_c   1.000
_cell.angle_alpha   90.00
_cell.angle_beta   90.00
_cell.angle_gamma   90.00
#
_symmetry.space_group_name_H-M   'P 1'
#
loop_
_entity.id
_entity.type
_entity.pdbx_description
1 polymer ?
#
loop_
_entity_poly.entity_id
_entity_poly.type
_entity_poly.pdbx_seq_one_letter_code
_entity_poly.pdbx_strand_id
1 'polypeptide(L)'
;MGLLSTAADAAVVLFSLAVAAAAPLIDAQAVLPRRLFPAPLVGLHRWYATEFGDYLAAEPPGFFRGLVWLELLLHWPLSVATLYGVLARRPWAGATALAAGVSVVTAMSAVLGEFLVSGRATHKLLQMYVPFAVLAVIAALRGLVVWSSQGTGLAPAPSSQKKRP
;
A
#
# COMPACT_ATOMS: atom_id res chain seq x y z
N MET A 1 12.15 -11.42 -19.89
CA MET A 1 11.82 -10.77 -18.61
C MET A 1 12.88 -9.73 -18.35
N GLY A 2 12.53 -8.44 -18.36
CA GLY A 2 13.51 -7.35 -18.26
C GLY A 2 13.92 -7.11 -16.80
N LEU A 3 15.13 -6.61 -16.56
CA LEU A 3 15.62 -6.26 -15.22
C LEU A 3 14.63 -5.36 -14.44
N LEU A 4 13.97 -4.45 -15.18
CA LEU A 4 12.96 -3.53 -14.67
C LEU A 4 11.71 -4.23 -14.14
N SER A 5 11.24 -5.32 -14.77
CA SER A 5 10.09 -6.07 -14.26
C SER A 5 10.43 -6.78 -12.97
N THR A 6 11.62 -7.38 -12.88
CA THR A 6 12.06 -8.07 -11.65
C THR A 6 12.23 -7.09 -10.47
N ALA A 7 12.78 -5.91 -10.72
CA ALA A 7 12.93 -4.88 -9.70
C ALA A 7 11.57 -4.36 -9.20
N ALA A 8 10.61 -4.14 -10.09
CA ALA A 8 9.27 -3.69 -9.71
C ALA A 8 8.49 -4.78 -8.95
N ASP A 9 8.65 -6.05 -9.33
CA ASP A 9 8.07 -7.18 -8.61
C ASP A 9 8.63 -7.28 -7.19
N ALA A 10 9.95 -7.12 -7.03
CA ALA A 10 10.62 -7.10 -5.73
C ALA A 10 10.14 -5.91 -4.87
N ALA A 11 10.00 -4.72 -5.46
CA ALA A 11 9.48 -3.55 -4.76
C ALA A 11 8.04 -3.77 -4.26
N VAL A 12 7.17 -4.37 -5.08
CA VAL A 12 5.80 -4.71 -4.66
C VAL A 12 5.78 -5.74 -3.53
N VAL A 13 6.65 -6.76 -3.59
CA VAL A 13 6.77 -7.77 -2.53
C VAL A 13 7.25 -7.13 -1.23
N LEU A 14 8.31 -6.33 -1.28
CA LEU A 14 8.86 -5.62 -0.11
C LEU A 14 7.81 -4.68 0.51
N PHE A 15 7.12 -3.92 -0.33
CA PHE A 15 6.06 -3.01 0.12
C PHE A 15 4.88 -3.78 0.75
N SER A 16 4.39 -4.82 0.09
CA SER A 16 3.27 -5.63 0.59
C SER A 16 3.62 -6.34 1.89
N LEU A 17 4.87 -6.81 2.03
CA LEU A 17 5.37 -7.41 3.26
C LEU A 17 5.47 -6.38 4.39
N ALA A 18 5.98 -5.19 4.09
CA ALA A 18 6.07 -4.10 5.05
C ALA A 18 4.70 -3.73 5.59
N VAL A 19 3.70 -3.54 4.72
CA VAL A 19 2.30 -3.28 5.12
C VAL A 19 1.71 -4.45 5.90
N ALA A 20 1.92 -5.69 5.44
CA ALA A 20 1.37 -6.87 6.10
C ALA A 20 1.84 -7.03 7.56
N ALA A 21 3.04 -6.54 7.87
CA ALA A 21 3.58 -6.48 9.22
C ALA A 21 3.23 -5.17 9.96
N ALA A 22 3.40 -4.02 9.33
CA ALA A 22 3.23 -2.70 9.97
C ALA A 22 1.77 -2.42 10.34
N ALA A 23 0.81 -2.72 9.45
CA ALA A 23 -0.60 -2.46 9.69
C ALA A 23 -1.11 -3.09 11.00
N PRO A 24 -0.91 -4.40 11.27
CA PRO A 24 -1.34 -4.99 12.53
C PRO A 24 -0.42 -4.67 13.71
N LEU A 25 0.89 -4.42 13.54
CA LEU A 25 1.81 -4.24 14.67
C LEU A 25 1.95 -2.78 15.14
N ILE A 26 1.85 -1.82 14.22
CA ILE A 26 2.12 -0.41 14.45
C ILE A 26 0.84 0.41 14.27
N ASP A 27 0.19 0.32 13.11
CA ASP A 27 -0.94 1.21 12.79
C ASP A 27 -2.19 0.86 13.59
N ALA A 28 -2.40 -0.43 13.86
CA ALA A 28 -3.47 -0.89 14.74
C ALA A 28 -3.42 -0.26 16.14
N GLN A 29 -2.26 0.19 16.61
CA GLN A 29 -2.15 0.86 17.92
C GLN A 29 -2.85 2.22 17.96
N ALA A 30 -3.17 2.82 16.81
CA ALA A 30 -3.93 4.07 16.73
C ALA A 30 -5.43 3.89 16.98
N VAL A 31 -5.97 2.67 16.79
CA VAL A 31 -7.41 2.37 16.90
C VAL A 31 -7.74 1.28 17.92
N LEU A 32 -6.82 0.34 18.18
CA LEU A 32 -6.99 -0.71 19.18
C LEU A 32 -6.42 -0.30 20.54
N PRO A 33 -6.95 -0.85 21.64
CA PRO A 33 -6.38 -0.64 22.96
C PRO A 33 -4.92 -1.09 23.05
N ARG A 34 -4.02 -0.21 23.50
CA ARG A 34 -2.57 -0.47 23.65
C ARG A 34 -2.22 -1.72 24.48
N ARG A 35 -3.13 -2.15 25.35
CA ARG A 35 -3.04 -3.39 26.15
C ARG A 35 -3.01 -4.68 25.33
N LEU A 36 -3.42 -4.63 24.05
CA LEU A 36 -3.33 -5.77 23.13
C LEU A 36 -1.94 -5.92 22.50
N PHE A 37 -1.04 -4.95 22.72
CA PHE A 37 0.28 -4.91 22.12
C PHE A 37 1.37 -5.11 23.17
N PRO A 38 2.48 -5.79 22.81
CA PRO A 38 3.60 -5.98 23.72
C PRO A 38 4.30 -4.64 24.00
N ALA A 39 4.81 -4.48 25.22
CA ALA A 39 5.41 -3.23 25.71
C ALA A 39 6.49 -2.61 24.78
N PRO A 40 7.37 -3.39 24.12
CA PRO A 40 8.35 -2.84 23.17
C PRO A 40 7.71 -2.14 21.96
N LEU A 41 6.61 -2.68 21.43
CA LEU A 41 5.90 -2.12 20.28
C LEU A 41 5.23 -0.78 20.64
N VAL A 42 4.66 -0.72 21.84
CA VAL A 42 4.07 0.52 22.36
C VAL A 42 5.16 1.58 22.63
N GLY A 43 6.32 1.14 23.12
CA GLY A 43 7.49 1.98 23.32
C GLY A 43 8.02 2.57 22.00
N LEU A 44 8.17 1.72 20.97
CA LEU A 44 8.60 2.14 19.64
C LEU A 44 7.63 3.16 19.02
N HIS A 45 6.32 2.91 19.10
CA HIS A 45 5.31 3.83 18.58
C HIS A 45 5.32 5.18 19.30
N ARG A 46 5.53 5.20 20.63
CA ARG A 46 5.68 6.45 21.40
C ARG A 46 6.96 7.20 21.06
N TRP A 47 8.08 6.47 20.95
CA TRP A 47 9.35 7.05 20.55
C TRP A 47 9.24 7.69 19.16
N TYR A 48 8.63 6.98 18.20
CA TYR A 48 8.34 7.48 16.87
C TYR A 48 7.50 8.77 16.90
N ALA A 49 6.38 8.77 17.62
CA ALA A 49 5.51 9.94 17.71
C ALA A 49 6.25 11.16 18.27
N THR A 50 7.17 10.93 19.21
CA THR A 50 7.99 11.97 19.84
C THR A 50 9.11 12.46 18.93
N GLU A 51 9.85 11.55 18.30
CA GLU A 51 11.03 11.85 17.46
C GLU A 51 10.65 12.57 16.17
N PHE A 52 9.54 12.14 15.55
CA PHE A 52 9.06 12.71 14.29
C PHE A 52 8.06 13.86 14.49
N GLY A 53 7.62 14.11 15.73
CA GLY A 53 6.57 15.09 16.04
C GLY A 53 5.26 14.77 15.32
N ASP A 54 4.98 13.48 15.10
CA ASP A 54 3.82 13.04 14.35
C ASP A 54 2.56 13.19 15.20
N TYR A 55 1.86 14.32 14.99
CA TYR A 55 0.63 14.61 15.71
C TYR A 55 -0.48 13.60 15.38
N LEU A 56 -0.44 12.94 14.21
CA LEU A 56 -1.39 11.88 13.85
C LEU A 56 -1.14 10.60 14.67
N ALA A 57 0.11 10.32 15.03
CA ALA A 57 0.45 9.19 15.88
C ALA A 57 0.26 9.50 17.39
N ALA A 58 0.51 10.76 17.80
CA ALA A 58 0.36 11.19 19.18
C ALA A 58 -1.12 11.29 19.62
N GLU A 59 -1.93 11.96 18.81
CA GLU A 59 -3.37 12.16 19.06
C GLU A 59 -4.15 11.95 17.75
N PRO A 60 -4.41 10.70 17.34
CA PRO A 60 -4.98 10.41 16.04
C PRO A 60 -6.37 11.05 15.90
N PRO A 61 -6.56 12.01 14.96
CA PRO A 61 -7.84 12.63 14.70
C PRO A 61 -8.82 11.62 14.10
N GLY A 62 -10.12 11.93 14.16
CA GLY A 62 -11.18 11.01 13.72
C GLY A 62 -11.00 10.50 12.28
N PHE A 63 -10.58 11.38 11.35
CA PHE A 63 -10.32 10.99 9.96
C PHE A 63 -9.18 9.98 9.85
N PHE A 64 -8.09 10.17 10.60
CA PHE A 64 -6.92 9.30 10.58
C PHE A 64 -7.26 7.91 11.16
N ARG A 65 -8.04 7.86 12.24
CA ARG A 65 -8.56 6.58 12.75
C ARG A 65 -9.42 5.87 11.71
N GLY A 66 -10.21 6.61 10.94
CA GLY A 66 -10.97 6.08 9.81
C GLY A 66 -10.07 5.48 8.73
N LEU A 67 -8.98 6.17 8.37
CA LEU A 67 -7.97 5.66 7.44
C LEU A 67 -7.28 4.40 7.97
N VAL A 68 -6.92 4.35 9.25
CA VAL A 68 -6.32 3.17 9.87
C VAL A 68 -7.29 1.98 9.88
N TRP A 69 -8.59 2.21 10.11
CA TRP A 69 -9.59 1.16 9.98
C TRP A 69 -9.71 0.65 8.53
N LEU A 70 -9.71 1.55 7.55
CA LEU A 70 -9.69 1.17 6.13
C LEU A 70 -8.42 0.38 5.79
N GLU A 71 -7.29 0.78 6.35
CA GLU A 71 -6.02 0.09 6.20
C GLU A 71 -6.09 -1.33 6.76
N LEU A 72 -6.60 -1.51 7.98
CA LEU A 72 -6.74 -2.81 8.63
C LEU A 72 -7.75 -3.73 7.93
N LEU A 73 -8.90 -3.20 7.53
CA LEU A 73 -10.01 -4.01 7.00
C LEU A 73 -9.88 -4.30 5.51
N LEU A 74 -9.31 -3.38 4.74
CA LEU A 74 -9.24 -3.48 3.28
C LEU A 74 -7.80 -3.62 2.79
N HIS A 75 -6.92 -2.71 3.21
CA HIS A 75 -5.56 -2.67 2.66
C HIS A 75 -4.69 -3.84 3.11
N TRP A 76 -4.75 -4.20 4.39
CA TRP A 76 -4.01 -5.32 4.97
C TRP A 76 -4.33 -6.67 4.29
N PRO A 77 -5.60 -7.11 4.13
CA PRO A 77 -5.89 -8.35 3.43
C PRO A 77 -5.51 -8.28 1.95
N LEU A 78 -5.64 -7.12 1.29
CA LEU A 78 -5.18 -6.92 -0.09
C LEU A 78 -3.65 -7.03 -0.22
N SER A 79 -2.88 -6.54 0.76
CA SER A 79 -1.42 -6.63 0.78
C SER A 79 -0.96 -8.07 1.03
N VAL A 80 -1.62 -8.80 1.93
CA VAL A 80 -1.36 -10.24 2.13
C VAL A 80 -1.71 -11.04 0.86
N ALA A 81 -2.86 -10.76 0.25
CA ALA A 81 -3.26 -11.40 -1.00
C ALA A 81 -2.27 -11.09 -2.12
N THR A 82 -1.82 -9.84 -2.25
CA THR A 82 -0.83 -9.42 -3.26
C THR A 82 0.51 -10.11 -3.05
N LEU A 83 0.99 -10.18 -1.81
CA LEU A 83 2.21 -10.89 -1.46
C LEU A 83 2.13 -12.37 -1.87
N TYR A 84 1.04 -13.05 -1.49
CA TYR A 84 0.82 -14.44 -1.90
C TYR A 84 0.70 -14.59 -3.42
N GLY A 85 -0.06 -13.69 -4.07
CA GLY A 85 -0.30 -13.73 -5.50
C GLY A 85 0.99 -13.59 -6.30
N VAL A 86 1.88 -12.68 -5.92
CA VAL A 86 3.17 -12.50 -6.58
C VAL A 86 4.09 -13.70 -6.33
N LEU A 87 4.20 -14.17 -5.08
CA LEU A 87 5.05 -15.32 -4.73
C LEU A 87 4.59 -16.62 -5.40
N ALA A 88 3.28 -16.87 -5.44
CA ALA A 88 2.68 -18.04 -6.06
C ALA A 88 2.39 -17.85 -7.57
N ARG A 89 2.85 -16.74 -8.17
CA ARG A 89 2.66 -16.36 -9.58
C ARG A 89 1.21 -16.52 -10.07
N ARG A 90 0.24 -16.11 -9.26
CA ARG A 90 -1.18 -16.20 -9.58
C ARG A 90 -1.60 -15.10 -10.57
N PRO A 91 -2.55 -15.38 -11.48
CA PRO A 91 -2.95 -14.42 -12.50
C PRO A 91 -3.59 -13.16 -11.91
N TRP A 92 -4.28 -13.27 -10.77
CA TRP A 92 -4.97 -12.17 -10.10
C TRP A 92 -4.02 -11.24 -9.32
N ALA A 93 -2.73 -11.56 -9.21
CA ALA A 93 -1.75 -10.78 -8.45
C ALA A 93 -1.59 -9.34 -8.97
N GLY A 94 -1.74 -9.12 -10.28
CA GLY A 94 -1.71 -7.79 -10.88
C GLY A 94 -2.88 -6.92 -10.44
N ALA A 95 -4.09 -7.50 -10.39
CA ALA A 95 -5.30 -6.79 -9.98
C ALA A 95 -5.28 -6.41 -8.49
N THR A 96 -4.82 -7.32 -7.62
CA THR A 96 -4.70 -7.03 -6.19
C THR A 96 -3.59 -6.01 -5.91
N ALA A 97 -2.46 -6.09 -6.61
CA ALA A 97 -1.39 -5.08 -6.49
C ALA A 97 -1.86 -3.70 -6.93
N LEU A 98 -2.64 -3.61 -8.01
CA LEU A 98 -3.25 -2.36 -8.46
C LEU A 98 -4.21 -1.80 -7.42
N ALA A 99 -5.14 -2.62 -6.91
CA ALA A 99 -6.10 -2.21 -5.89
C ALA A 99 -5.41 -1.74 -4.59
N ALA A 100 -4.40 -2.50 -4.14
CA ALA A 100 -3.58 -2.14 -2.98
C ALA A 100 -2.83 -0.82 -3.20
N GLY A 101 -2.18 -0.65 -4.36
CA GLY A 101 -1.46 0.58 -4.69
C GLY A 101 -2.37 1.81 -4.75
N VAL A 102 -3.52 1.71 -5.43
CA VAL A 102 -4.50 2.81 -5.52
C VAL A 102 -5.01 3.20 -4.14
N SER A 103 -5.35 2.22 -3.30
CA SER A 103 -5.82 2.47 -1.93
C SER A 103 -4.81 3.29 -1.12
N VAL A 104 -3.51 2.96 -1.22
CA VAL A 104 -2.46 3.70 -0.49
C VAL A 104 -2.24 5.08 -1.06
N VAL A 105 -2.25 5.24 -2.39
CA VAL A 105 -2.14 6.56 -3.03
C VAL A 105 -3.26 7.48 -2.56
N THR A 106 -4.49 6.97 -2.46
CA THR A 106 -5.63 7.73 -1.93
C THR A 106 -5.43 8.10 -0.45
N ALA A 107 -5.02 7.15 0.39
CA ALA A 107 -4.77 7.41 1.81
C ALA A 107 -3.63 8.43 2.02
N MET A 108 -2.52 8.29 1.30
CA MET A 108 -1.40 9.23 1.35
C MET A 108 -1.78 10.62 0.86
N SER A 109 -2.64 10.71 -0.16
CA SER A 109 -3.15 11.99 -0.65
C SER A 109 -4.02 12.69 0.39
N ALA A 110 -4.84 11.93 1.15
CA ALA A 110 -5.62 12.48 2.27
C ALA A 110 -4.71 13.00 3.39
N VAL A 111 -3.68 12.24 3.77
CA VAL A 111 -2.70 12.62 4.81
C VAL A 111 -1.88 13.85 4.38
N LEU A 112 -1.37 13.88 3.16
CA LEU A 112 -0.63 15.02 2.62
C LEU A 112 -1.53 16.26 2.45
N GLY A 113 -2.79 16.07 2.06
CA GLY A 113 -3.79 17.13 2.00
C GLY A 113 -4.02 17.78 3.36
N GLU A 114 -4.16 16.97 4.41
CA GLU A 114 -4.27 17.47 5.78
C GLU A 114 -3.02 18.24 6.22
N PHE A 115 -1.81 17.79 5.83
CA PHE A 115 -0.57 18.52 6.13
C PHE A 115 -0.51 19.89 5.45
N LEU A 116 -0.99 19.98 4.21
CA LEU A 116 -1.07 21.25 3.47
C LEU A 116 -2.10 22.21 4.09
N VAL A 117 -3.26 21.69 4.51
CA VAL A 117 -4.35 22.50 5.10
C VAL A 117 -4.04 22.92 6.53
N SER A 118 -3.51 22.02 7.35
CA SER A 118 -3.20 22.28 8.76
C SER A 118 -1.96 23.16 8.96
N GLY A 119 -1.09 23.26 7.95
CA GLY A 119 0.19 23.99 8.05
C GLY A 119 1.19 23.37 9.04
N ARG A 120 0.89 22.18 9.59
CA ARG A 120 1.73 21.47 10.57
C ARG A 120 2.74 20.51 9.93
N ALA A 121 2.91 20.63 8.61
CA ALA A 121 3.82 19.83 7.81
C ALA A 121 5.30 20.12 8.18
N THR A 122 5.86 19.35 9.10
CA THR A 122 7.28 19.47 9.45
C THR A 122 8.15 18.76 8.41
N HIS A 123 9.33 19.31 8.08
CA HIS A 123 10.24 18.73 7.08
C HIS A 123 10.60 17.26 7.37
N LYS A 124 10.86 16.92 8.64
CA LYS A 124 11.09 15.54 9.10
C LYS A 124 9.90 14.61 8.82
N LEU A 125 8.67 15.11 9.01
CA LEU A 125 7.44 14.36 8.78
C LEU A 125 7.25 14.08 7.29
N LEU A 126 7.49 15.08 6.44
CA LEU A 126 7.42 14.92 4.98
C LEU A 126 8.46 13.92 4.46
N GLN A 127 9.70 14.00 4.94
CA GLN A 127 10.79 13.07 4.54
C GLN A 127 10.45 11.61 4.83
N MET A 128 9.59 11.34 5.80
CA MET A 128 9.14 10.01 6.17
C MET A 128 7.96 9.53 5.32
N TYR A 129 6.93 10.37 5.11
CA TYR A 129 5.72 9.98 4.38
C TYR A 129 5.90 9.96 2.85
N VAL A 130 6.77 10.81 2.29
CA VAL A 130 7.00 10.90 0.84
C VAL A 130 7.54 9.59 0.23
N PRO A 131 8.54 8.90 0.81
CA PRO A 131 8.99 7.60 0.32
C PRO A 131 7.88 6.56 0.24
N PHE A 132 6.98 6.49 1.24
CA PHE A 132 5.84 5.59 1.21
C PHE A 132 4.87 5.92 0.08
N ALA A 133 4.58 7.20 -0.14
CA ALA A 133 3.75 7.65 -1.26
C ALA A 133 4.39 7.29 -2.62
N VAL A 134 5.69 7.48 -2.78
CA VAL A 134 6.42 7.12 -4.01
C VAL A 134 6.37 5.62 -4.27
N LEU A 135 6.61 4.79 -3.25
CA LEU A 135 6.52 3.33 -3.36
C LEU A 135 5.11 2.87 -3.73
N ALA A 136 4.08 3.48 -3.14
CA ALA A 136 2.68 3.19 -3.46
C ALA A 136 2.33 3.52 -4.92
N VAL A 137 2.79 4.66 -5.42
CA VAL A 137 2.61 5.04 -6.84
C VAL A 137 3.30 4.05 -7.76
N ILE A 138 4.53 3.64 -7.45
CA ILE A 138 5.27 2.63 -8.24
C ILE A 138 4.50 1.29 -8.26
N ALA A 139 3.98 0.86 -7.10
CA ALA A 139 3.20 -0.36 -6.99
C ALA A 139 1.90 -0.30 -7.83
N ALA A 140 1.19 0.83 -7.79
CA ALA A 140 -0.01 1.06 -8.58
C ALA A 140 0.28 1.04 -10.08
N LEU A 141 1.33 1.74 -10.53
CA LEU A 141 1.73 1.77 -11.94
C LEU A 141 2.14 0.38 -12.46
N ARG A 142 2.90 -0.39 -11.68
CA ARG A 142 3.26 -1.77 -12.06
C ARG A 142 2.02 -2.68 -12.10
N GLY A 143 1.13 -2.57 -11.11
CA GLY A 143 -0.15 -3.29 -11.11
C GLY A 143 -0.96 -3.01 -12.37
N LEU A 144 -1.00 -1.74 -12.80
CA LEU A 144 -1.71 -1.31 -14.01
C LEU A 144 -1.09 -1.89 -15.29
N VAL A 145 0.24 -1.89 -15.40
CA VAL A 145 0.95 -2.47 -16.56
C VAL A 145 0.72 -3.98 -16.66
N VAL A 146 0.76 -4.70 -15.54
CA VAL A 146 0.49 -6.14 -15.52
C VAL A 146 -0.97 -6.41 -15.90
N TRP A 147 -1.90 -5.65 -15.33
CA TRP A 147 -3.33 -5.79 -15.64
C TRP A 147 -3.65 -5.49 -17.12
N SER A 148 -3.08 -4.43 -17.70
CA SER A 148 -3.30 -4.08 -19.11
C SER A 148 -2.73 -5.13 -20.07
N SER A 149 -1.61 -5.78 -19.72
CA SER A 149 -1.04 -6.89 -20.49
C SER A 149 -1.90 -8.17 -20.44
N GLN A 150 -2.67 -8.37 -19.38
CA GLN A 150 -3.61 -9.49 -19.27
C GLN A 150 -4.91 -9.22 -20.05
N GLY A 151 -5.39 -7.97 -20.06
CA GLY A 151 -6.58 -7.57 -20.85
C GLY A 151 -6.37 -7.69 -22.36
N THR A 152 -5.13 -7.55 -22.84
CA THR A 152 -4.79 -7.73 -24.26
C THR A 152 -4.76 -9.21 -24.69
N GLY A 153 -4.61 -10.16 -23.76
CA GLY A 153 -4.68 -11.60 -24.03
C GLY A 153 -6.10 -12.18 -24.08
N LEU A 154 -7.12 -11.39 -23.70
CA LEU A 154 -8.54 -11.77 -23.70
C LEU A 154 -9.32 -11.24 -24.91
N ALA A 155 -8.68 -10.50 -25.82
CA ALA A 155 -9.29 -10.17 -27.09
C ALA A 155 -9.51 -11.48 -27.87
N PRO A 156 -10.74 -11.79 -28.33
CA PRO A 156 -10.97 -12.96 -29.16
C PRO A 156 -10.10 -12.80 -30.41
N ALA A 157 -9.20 -13.76 -30.65
CA ALA A 157 -8.49 -13.82 -31.92
C ALA A 157 -9.54 -13.76 -33.04
N PRO A 158 -9.41 -12.87 -34.05
CA PRO A 158 -10.32 -12.89 -35.18
C PRO A 158 -10.19 -14.25 -35.84
N SER A 159 -11.24 -15.06 -35.74
CA SER A 159 -11.30 -16.39 -36.34
C SER A 159 -11.22 -16.23 -37.85
N SER A 160 -10.01 -16.34 -38.38
CA SER A 160 -9.75 -16.54 -39.80
C SER A 160 -10.29 -17.93 -40.18
N GLN A 161 -11.60 -18.00 -40.45
CA GLN A 161 -12.14 -19.12 -41.18
C GLN A 161 -11.65 -19.02 -42.63
N LYS A 162 -10.55 -19.73 -42.90
CA LYS A 162 -10.17 -20.17 -44.24
C LYS A 162 -11.38 -20.81 -44.93
N LYS A 163 -11.99 -20.09 -45.86
CA LYS A 163 -12.72 -20.72 -46.97
C LYS A 163 -11.72 -20.96 -48.10
N ARG A 164 -11.45 -22.22 -48.38
CA ARG A 164 -11.04 -22.75 -49.70
C ARG A 164 -11.10 -24.28 -49.66
N PRO A 165 -11.31 -24.97 -50.79
CA PRO A 165 -11.63 -24.47 -52.13
C PRO A 165 -13.12 -24.56 -52.47
#